data_AF-A0A3S0F665-F1
#
_entry.id   AF-A0A3S0F665-F1
#
_cell.length_a   1.000
_cell.length_b   1.000
_cell.length_c   1.000
_cell.angle_alpha   90.00
_cell.angle_beta   90.00
_cell.angle_gamma   90.00
#
_symmetry.space_group_name_H-M   'P 1'
#
loop_
_entity.id
_entity.type
_entity.pdbx_description
1 polymer ?
#
loop_
_entity_poly.entity_id
_entity_poly.type
_entity_poly.pdbx_seq_one_letter_code
_entity_poly.pdbx_strand_id
1 'polypeptide(L)'
;MNERISKASSRSSPKQSPWRNPFGIALVTYYLVMAIMGLLIPDDILKANAWARDFSDFMASIVPQIDRITALNIEPDVNRFYFSVLWAGSPLLCAMVIGELLSGRRRGYSMWHSTPRTMFPALVAVAFVVLWSINLWWVDPNLMLSRMLFSAPLGRSAFGSIAFSHAPVACAAAAALWLLAWCTGHIPRHIRSHRHD
;
A
#
# COMPACT_ATOMS: atom_id res chain seq x y z
N MET A 1 -51.90 9.19 31.54
CA MET A 1 -51.42 9.77 30.27
C MET A 1 -50.23 10.67 30.59
N ASN A 2 -49.14 10.54 29.83
CA ASN A 2 -47.80 11.16 29.99
C ASN A 2 -46.76 10.34 30.76
N GLU A 3 -46.15 9.38 30.07
CA GLU A 3 -44.81 8.90 30.40
C GLU A 3 -43.83 9.26 29.29
N ARG A 4 -42.64 9.69 29.72
CA ARG A 4 -41.72 10.55 29.00
C ARG A 4 -41.02 9.81 27.85
N ILE A 5 -41.11 10.37 26.65
CA ILE A 5 -40.24 10.04 25.53
C ILE A 5 -38.82 10.45 25.91
N SER A 6 -37.99 9.48 26.31
CA SER A 6 -36.55 9.69 26.43
C SER A 6 -35.95 9.86 25.03
N LYS A 7 -35.84 11.11 24.57
CA LYS A 7 -34.99 11.47 23.43
C LYS A 7 -33.54 11.11 23.81
N ALA A 8 -33.09 9.95 23.36
CA ALA A 8 -31.69 9.60 23.35
C ALA A 8 -30.97 10.60 22.42
N SER A 9 -30.34 11.60 23.03
CA SER A 9 -29.43 12.53 22.36
C SER A 9 -28.37 11.72 21.64
N SER A 10 -28.39 11.72 20.31
CA SER A 10 -27.31 11.22 19.47
C SER A 10 -26.06 12.03 19.78
N ARG A 11 -25.14 11.45 20.57
CA ARG A 11 -23.79 12.00 20.72
C ARG A 11 -23.11 11.93 19.36
N SER A 12 -23.13 13.04 18.63
CA SER A 12 -22.26 13.25 17.49
C SER A 12 -20.82 13.19 17.99
N SER A 13 -20.15 12.07 17.71
CA SER A 13 -18.72 11.94 17.97
C SER A 13 -18.00 13.04 17.16
N PRO A 14 -17.13 13.85 17.77
CA PRO A 14 -16.47 14.93 17.05
C PRO A 14 -15.66 14.31 15.91
N LYS A 15 -15.91 14.75 14.67
CA LYS A 15 -15.09 14.39 13.51
C LYS A 15 -13.65 14.79 13.81
N GLN A 16 -12.84 13.84 14.27
CA GLN A 16 -11.41 14.06 14.43
C GLN A 16 -10.85 14.40 13.06
N SER A 17 -10.20 15.56 12.96
CA SER A 17 -9.54 15.98 11.73
C SER A 17 -8.59 14.87 11.26
N PRO A 18 -8.64 14.46 9.98
CA PRO A 18 -7.70 13.48 9.42
C PRO A 18 -6.23 13.93 9.57
N TRP A 19 -5.98 15.23 9.75
CA TRP A 19 -4.67 15.83 10.01
C TRP A 19 -4.13 15.64 11.44
N ARG A 20 -4.89 15.02 12.36
CA ARG A 20 -4.39 14.68 13.71
C ARG A 20 -3.74 13.30 13.79
N ASN A 21 -3.64 12.61 12.66
CA ASN A 21 -3.13 11.25 12.61
C ASN A 21 -1.68 11.21 12.14
N PRO A 22 -0.70 10.96 13.04
CA PRO A 22 0.71 11.01 12.69
C PRO A 22 1.09 9.97 11.63
N PHE A 23 0.44 8.79 11.63
CA PHE A 23 0.70 7.74 10.64
C PHE A 23 0.15 8.09 9.25
N GLY A 24 -1.04 8.70 9.19
CA GLY A 24 -1.59 9.22 7.94
C GLY A 24 -0.69 10.30 7.32
N ILE A 25 -0.17 11.23 8.13
CA ILE A 25 0.79 12.26 7.66
C ILE A 25 2.10 11.62 7.20
N ALA A 26 2.62 10.65 7.96
CA ALA A 26 3.84 9.93 7.61
C ALA A 26 3.71 9.20 6.27
N LEU A 27 2.56 8.55 6.01
CA LEU A 27 2.27 7.90 4.74
C LEU A 27 2.25 8.91 3.58
N VAL A 28 1.52 10.02 3.72
CA VAL A 28 1.48 11.08 2.68
C VAL A 28 2.88 11.65 2.42
N THR A 29 3.65 11.88 3.48
CA THR A 29 5.03 12.37 3.38
C THR A 29 5.93 11.36 2.66
N TYR A 30 5.80 10.07 2.99
CA TYR A 30 6.54 9.00 2.32
C TYR A 30 6.26 8.97 0.81
N TYR A 31 5.00 9.06 0.40
CA TYR A 31 4.64 9.13 -1.03
C TYR A 31 5.23 10.36 -1.72
N LEU A 32 5.19 11.53 -1.07
CA LEU A 32 5.79 12.76 -1.62
C LEU A 32 7.30 12.64 -1.78
N VAL A 33 7.99 12.10 -0.76
CA VAL A 33 9.44 11.88 -0.83
C VAL A 33 9.78 10.93 -1.98
N MET A 34 9.05 9.82 -2.13
CA MET A 34 9.30 8.87 -3.22
C MET A 34 9.01 9.48 -4.59
N ALA A 35 7.95 10.29 -4.72
CA ALA A 35 7.66 11.01 -5.95
C ALA A 35 8.80 11.98 -6.33
N ILE A 36 9.31 12.75 -5.36
CA ILE A 36 10.43 13.68 -5.56
C ILE A 36 11.71 12.92 -5.90
N MET A 37 12.01 11.83 -5.19
CA MET A 37 13.16 10.98 -5.50
C MET A 37 13.14 10.51 -6.96
N GLY A 38 11.99 10.08 -7.47
CA GLY A 38 11.84 9.68 -8.88
C GLY A 38 12.11 10.80 -9.88
N LEU A 39 11.94 12.07 -9.50
CA LEU A 39 12.25 13.24 -10.33
C LEU A 39 13.74 13.63 -10.33
N LEU A 40 14.46 13.24 -9.27
CA LEU A 40 15.84 13.66 -9.03
C LEU A 40 16.87 12.61 -9.46
N ILE A 41 16.45 11.41 -9.86
CA ILE A 41 17.36 10.35 -10.31
C ILE A 41 17.93 10.72 -11.69
N PRO A 42 19.27 10.81 -11.84
CA PRO A 42 19.90 11.02 -13.14
C PRO A 42 19.69 9.82 -14.07
N ASP A 43 19.54 10.10 -15.38
CA ASP A 43 19.33 9.09 -16.42
C ASP A 43 20.45 8.04 -16.50
N ASP A 44 21.66 8.41 -16.08
CA ASP A 44 22.87 7.60 -16.12
C ASP A 44 23.31 7.09 -14.74
N ILE A 45 22.44 7.14 -13.72
CA ILE A 45 22.78 6.83 -12.32
C ILE A 45 23.58 5.52 -12.16
N LEU A 46 23.18 4.44 -12.83
CA LEU A 46 23.83 3.13 -12.73
C LEU A 46 25.17 3.06 -13.48
N LYS A 47 25.38 3.91 -14.49
CA LYS A 47 26.64 3.99 -15.24
C LYS A 47 27.64 4.87 -14.49
N ALA A 48 27.17 5.99 -13.96
CA ALA A 48 27.98 6.96 -13.24
C ALA A 48 28.38 6.48 -11.84
N ASN A 49 27.59 5.62 -11.19
CA ASN A 49 27.79 5.23 -9.80
C ASN A 49 27.82 3.71 -9.61
N ALA A 50 29.00 3.17 -9.26
CA ALA A 50 29.16 1.75 -8.96
C ALA A 50 28.30 1.29 -7.77
N TRP A 51 28.23 2.11 -6.70
CA TRP A 51 27.43 1.79 -5.51
C TRP A 51 25.94 1.64 -5.82
N ALA A 52 25.41 2.43 -6.76
CA ALA A 52 23.99 2.40 -7.14
C ALA A 52 23.67 1.11 -7.90
N ARG A 53 24.62 0.62 -8.70
CA ARG A 53 24.55 -0.66 -9.39
C ARG A 53 24.57 -1.82 -8.40
N ASP A 54 25.56 -1.84 -7.50
CA ASP A 54 25.71 -2.92 -6.51
C ASP A 54 24.48 -2.99 -5.59
N PHE A 55 23.97 -1.84 -5.16
CA PHE A 55 22.72 -1.75 -4.40
C PHE A 55 21.53 -2.31 -5.18
N SER A 56 21.39 -1.93 -6.45
CA SER A 56 20.28 -2.39 -7.29
C SER A 56 20.37 -3.90 -7.59
N ASP A 57 21.58 -4.42 -7.79
CA ASP A 57 21.82 -5.86 -8.00
C ASP A 57 21.49 -6.65 -6.72
N PHE A 58 21.90 -6.15 -5.55
CA PHE A 58 21.51 -6.73 -4.27
C PHE A 58 19.98 -6.75 -4.11
N MET A 59 19.32 -5.62 -4.35
CA MET A 59 17.86 -5.54 -4.22
C MET A 59 17.15 -6.44 -5.23
N ALA A 60 17.62 -6.53 -6.47
CA ALA A 60 17.08 -7.41 -7.49
C ALA A 60 17.24 -8.90 -7.14
N SER A 61 18.29 -9.28 -6.42
CA SER A 61 18.47 -10.66 -5.92
C SER A 61 17.38 -11.07 -4.91
N ILE A 62 16.85 -10.12 -4.15
CA ILE A 62 15.76 -10.32 -3.18
C ILE A 62 14.39 -10.17 -3.85
N VAL A 63 14.28 -9.17 -4.74
CA VAL A 63 13.05 -8.81 -5.44
C VAL A 63 13.28 -8.88 -6.95
N PRO A 64 13.14 -10.07 -7.57
CA PRO A 64 13.40 -10.26 -9.00
C PRO A 64 12.52 -9.44 -9.94
N GLN A 65 11.45 -8.82 -9.43
CA GLN A 65 10.59 -7.91 -10.20
C GLN A 65 11.33 -6.66 -10.68
N ILE A 66 12.35 -6.22 -9.95
CA ILE A 66 13.14 -5.04 -10.30
C ILE A 66 13.74 -5.21 -11.70
N ASP A 67 14.31 -6.38 -12.00
CA ASP A 67 14.85 -6.67 -13.32
C ASP A 67 13.75 -6.84 -14.38
N ARG A 68 12.58 -7.38 -14.00
CA ARG A 68 11.45 -7.52 -14.96
C ARG A 68 10.91 -6.17 -15.43
N ILE A 69 10.90 -5.15 -14.58
CA ILE A 69 10.51 -3.79 -14.98
C ILE A 69 11.49 -3.23 -16.02
N THR A 70 12.79 -3.54 -15.90
CA THR A 70 13.78 -3.09 -16.91
C THR A 70 13.54 -3.69 -18.29
N ALA A 71 12.90 -4.86 -18.38
CA ALA A 71 12.53 -5.48 -19.65
C ALA A 71 11.49 -4.68 -20.45
N LEU A 72 10.81 -3.72 -19.83
CA LEU A 72 9.94 -2.76 -20.53
C LEU A 72 10.75 -1.79 -21.43
N ASN A 73 12.08 -1.74 -21.26
CA ASN A 73 13.04 -0.92 -22.02
C ASN A 73 12.71 0.58 -22.03
N ILE A 74 12.01 1.05 -21.00
CA ILE A 74 11.73 2.46 -20.75
C ILE A 74 12.68 2.88 -19.62
N GLU A 75 13.64 3.75 -19.91
CA GLU A 75 14.66 4.26 -18.96
C GLU A 75 15.13 3.20 -17.94
N PRO A 76 15.75 2.11 -18.41
CA PRO A 76 15.97 0.91 -17.61
C PRO A 76 16.87 1.19 -16.39
N ASP A 77 17.89 2.02 -16.53
CA ASP A 77 18.82 2.34 -15.43
C ASP A 77 18.13 3.11 -14.29
N VAL A 78 17.34 4.13 -14.65
CA VAL A 78 16.56 4.94 -13.70
C VAL A 78 15.52 4.09 -12.98
N ASN A 79 14.76 3.30 -13.75
CA ASN A 79 13.70 2.47 -13.19
C ASN A 79 14.26 1.41 -12.25
N ARG A 80 15.34 0.72 -12.63
CA ARG A 80 15.97 -0.30 -11.79
C ARG A 80 16.41 0.28 -10.44
N PHE A 81 17.05 1.45 -10.45
CA PHE A 81 17.46 2.12 -9.21
C PHE A 81 16.27 2.61 -8.39
N TYR A 82 15.29 3.27 -9.02
CA TYR A 82 14.09 3.79 -8.36
C TYR A 82 13.30 2.68 -7.64
N PHE A 83 13.05 1.56 -8.32
CA PHE A 83 12.34 0.43 -7.73
C PHE A 83 13.15 -0.27 -6.64
N SER A 84 14.48 -0.28 -6.73
CA SER A 84 15.34 -0.78 -5.65
C SER A 84 15.19 0.05 -4.37
N VAL A 85 15.19 1.38 -4.49
CA VAL A 85 14.95 2.29 -3.36
C VAL A 85 13.56 2.12 -2.77
N LEU A 86 12.52 2.02 -3.61
CA LEU A 86 11.14 1.79 -3.17
C LEU A 86 10.99 0.49 -2.37
N TRP A 87 11.58 -0.59 -2.86
CA TRP A 87 11.53 -1.89 -2.18
C TRP A 87 12.37 -1.89 -0.90
N ALA A 88 13.51 -1.21 -0.85
CA ALA A 88 14.29 -1.03 0.37
C ALA A 88 13.51 -0.24 1.45
N GLY A 89 12.67 0.71 1.03
CA GLY A 89 11.77 1.47 1.92
C GLY A 89 10.53 0.70 2.38
N SER A 90 10.22 -0.45 1.78
CA SER A 90 9.00 -1.23 2.07
C SER A 90 8.83 -1.65 3.54
N PRO A 91 9.88 -1.98 4.33
CA PRO A 91 9.70 -2.30 5.75
C PRO A 91 9.18 -1.10 6.55
N LEU A 92 9.67 0.11 6.23
CA LEU A 92 9.21 1.35 6.86
C LEU A 92 7.76 1.64 6.50
N LEU A 93 7.41 1.49 5.22
CA LEU A 93 6.03 1.62 4.75
C LEU A 93 5.09 0.63 5.46
N CYS A 94 5.51 -0.63 5.59
CA CYS A 94 4.78 -1.67 6.29
C CYS A 94 4.49 -1.26 7.75
N ALA A 95 5.50 -0.77 8.47
CA ALA A 95 5.34 -0.28 9.84
C ALA A 95 4.36 0.90 9.93
N MET A 96 4.41 1.85 8.99
CA MET A 96 3.48 2.99 8.94
C MET A 96 2.04 2.53 8.69
N VAL A 97 1.83 1.59 7.76
CA VAL A 97 0.51 1.00 7.47
C VAL A 97 -0.04 0.25 8.69
N ILE A 98 0.78 -0.56 9.35
CA ILE A 98 0.37 -1.26 10.57
C ILE A 98 -0.02 -0.26 11.66
N GLY A 99 0.80 0.78 11.89
CA GLY A 99 0.51 1.85 12.84
C GLY A 99 -0.80 2.57 12.54
N GLU A 100 -1.05 2.86 11.26
CA GLU A 100 -2.30 3.45 10.80
C GLU A 100 -3.51 2.57 11.12
N LEU A 101 -3.45 1.29 10.76
CA LEU A 101 -4.55 0.35 10.97
C LEU A 101 -4.85 0.11 12.45
N LEU A 102 -3.79 0.01 13.28
CA LEU A 102 -3.92 -0.08 14.73
C LEU A 102 -4.54 1.19 15.33
N SER A 103 -4.17 2.38 14.82
CA SER A 103 -4.81 3.63 15.21
C SER A 103 -6.29 3.67 14.78
N GLY A 104 -6.59 3.14 13.59
CA GLY A 104 -7.93 3.00 13.02
C GLY A 104 -8.84 2.07 13.81
N ARG A 105 -8.28 1.14 14.60
CA ARG A 105 -9.04 0.33 15.56
C ARG A 105 -9.79 1.19 16.57
N ARG A 106 -9.14 2.23 17.11
CA ARG A 106 -9.78 3.18 18.05
C ARG A 106 -10.85 4.03 17.37
N ARG A 107 -10.78 4.16 16.04
CA ARG A 107 -11.74 4.90 15.22
C ARG A 107 -12.89 4.04 14.67
N GLY A 108 -12.86 2.72 14.91
CA GLY A 108 -13.92 1.79 14.51
C GLY A 108 -13.89 1.41 13.02
N TYR A 109 -12.71 1.23 12.40
CA TYR A 109 -12.66 0.75 11.02
C TYR A 109 -13.41 -0.59 10.87
N SER A 110 -14.23 -0.70 9.82
CA SER A 110 -15.12 -1.84 9.55
C SER A 110 -14.40 -3.20 9.56
N MET A 111 -13.13 -3.24 9.11
CA MET A 111 -12.32 -4.48 9.10
C MET A 111 -12.15 -5.13 10.49
N TRP A 112 -12.15 -4.34 11.58
CA TRP A 112 -11.99 -4.85 12.95
C TRP A 112 -13.23 -5.54 13.49
N HIS A 113 -14.36 -5.40 12.79
CA HIS A 113 -15.64 -6.02 13.12
C HIS A 113 -16.09 -7.00 12.02
N SER A 114 -15.20 -7.35 11.10
CA SER A 114 -15.53 -8.21 9.96
C SER A 114 -15.20 -9.67 10.25
N THR A 115 -16.02 -10.58 9.74
CA THR A 115 -15.79 -12.03 9.80
C THR A 115 -14.94 -12.50 8.61
N PRO A 116 -14.32 -13.71 8.69
CA PRO A 116 -13.57 -14.26 7.56
C PRO A 116 -14.39 -14.41 6.29
N ARG A 117 -15.69 -14.74 6.39
CA ARG A 117 -16.57 -14.85 5.22
C ARG A 117 -16.76 -13.52 4.51
N THR A 118 -16.93 -12.43 5.27
CA THR A 118 -17.06 -11.08 4.71
C THR A 118 -15.73 -10.52 4.20
N MET A 119 -14.60 -11.01 4.73
CA MET A 119 -13.27 -10.56 4.32
C MET A 119 -12.66 -11.37 3.18
N PHE A 120 -13.16 -12.57 2.92
CA PHE A 120 -12.72 -13.43 1.82
C PHE A 120 -12.63 -12.70 0.46
N PRO A 121 -13.66 -12.00 -0.04
CA PRO A 121 -13.57 -11.30 -1.33
C PRO A 121 -12.50 -10.20 -1.32
N ALA A 122 -12.30 -9.51 -0.20
CA ALA A 122 -11.26 -8.50 -0.07
C ALA A 122 -9.86 -9.14 -0.05
N LEU A 123 -9.70 -10.28 0.62
CA LEU A 123 -8.43 -11.04 0.64
C LEU A 123 -8.10 -11.60 -0.75
N VAL A 124 -9.10 -12.06 -1.51
CA VAL A 124 -8.94 -12.47 -2.91
C VAL A 124 -8.55 -11.29 -3.78
N ALA A 125 -9.18 -10.13 -3.61
CA ALA A 125 -8.81 -8.90 -4.34
C ALA A 125 -7.38 -8.45 -4.00
N VAL A 126 -6.97 -8.53 -2.72
CA VAL A 126 -5.59 -8.27 -2.28
C VAL A 126 -4.61 -9.25 -2.92
N ALA A 127 -4.91 -10.55 -2.89
CA ALA A 127 -4.09 -11.57 -3.52
C ALA A 127 -3.95 -11.33 -5.02
N PHE A 128 -5.04 -10.93 -5.70
CA PHE A 128 -5.02 -10.55 -7.10
C PHE A 128 -4.14 -9.34 -7.36
N VAL A 129 -4.26 -8.26 -6.56
CA VAL A 129 -3.39 -7.08 -6.68
C VAL A 129 -1.94 -7.47 -6.51
N VAL A 130 -1.59 -8.23 -5.47
CA VAL A 130 -0.23 -8.70 -5.23
C VAL A 130 0.27 -9.56 -6.39
N LEU A 131 -0.51 -10.53 -6.85
CA LEU A 131 -0.15 -11.39 -7.98
C LEU A 131 0.02 -10.61 -9.27
N TRP A 132 -0.85 -9.64 -9.54
CA TRP A 132 -0.76 -8.75 -10.69
C TRP A 132 0.52 -7.91 -10.66
N SER A 133 0.84 -7.33 -9.50
CA SER A 133 2.07 -6.56 -9.29
C SER A 133 3.34 -7.41 -9.46
N ILE A 134 3.30 -8.69 -9.04
CA ILE A 134 4.42 -9.63 -9.18
C ILE A 134 4.59 -10.09 -10.66
N ASN A 135 3.48 -10.17 -11.40
CA ASN A 135 3.41 -10.77 -12.74
C ASN A 135 3.27 -9.73 -13.85
N LEU A 136 4.34 -8.96 -14.02
CA LEU A 136 4.52 -7.95 -15.06
C LEU A 136 4.53 -8.45 -16.52
N TRP A 137 4.51 -9.77 -16.76
CA TRP A 137 4.61 -10.36 -18.11
C TRP A 137 3.44 -10.00 -19.04
N TRP A 138 2.37 -9.40 -18.53
CA TRP A 138 1.20 -8.97 -19.31
C TRP A 138 1.27 -7.51 -19.75
N VAL A 139 2.23 -6.72 -19.25
CA VAL A 139 2.37 -5.31 -19.64
C VAL A 139 3.17 -5.27 -20.95
N ASP A 140 2.47 -5.29 -22.08
CA ASP A 140 3.10 -5.08 -23.38
C ASP A 140 3.74 -3.67 -23.42
N PRO A 141 5.06 -3.56 -23.62
CA PRO A 141 5.76 -2.28 -23.69
C PRO A 141 5.35 -1.43 -24.91
N ASN A 142 4.64 -2.02 -25.87
CA ASN A 142 4.13 -1.31 -27.05
C ASN A 142 2.74 -0.67 -26.83
N LEU A 143 2.05 -1.01 -25.74
CA LEU A 143 0.81 -0.32 -25.40
C LEU A 143 1.12 1.14 -25.08
N MET A 144 0.41 2.05 -25.78
CA MET A 144 0.56 3.51 -25.61
C MET A 144 0.36 3.95 -24.16
N LEU A 145 -0.50 3.24 -23.42
CA LEU A 145 -0.72 3.47 -21.99
C LEU A 145 0.53 3.17 -21.15
N SER A 146 1.23 2.05 -21.41
CA SER A 146 2.49 1.70 -20.76
C SER A 146 3.56 2.76 -21.05
N ARG A 147 3.73 3.14 -22.32
CA ARG A 147 4.68 4.19 -22.69
C ARG A 147 4.34 5.53 -22.05
N MET A 148 3.07 5.93 -21.99
CA MET A 148 2.67 7.21 -21.41
C MET A 148 2.84 7.22 -19.88
N LEU A 149 2.49 6.12 -19.20
CA LEU A 149 2.60 6.00 -17.75
C LEU A 149 4.06 5.87 -17.29
N PHE A 150 4.93 5.24 -18.08
CA PHE A 150 6.33 5.02 -17.73
C PHE A 150 7.33 5.95 -18.45
N SER A 151 6.93 6.82 -19.38
CA SER A 151 7.86 7.79 -20.00
C SER A 151 8.03 9.07 -19.18
N ALA A 152 6.94 9.60 -18.59
CA ALA A 152 7.02 10.81 -17.78
C ALA A 152 7.62 10.52 -16.39
N PRO A 153 8.60 11.30 -15.89
CA PRO A 153 9.20 11.11 -14.56
C PRO A 153 8.17 11.05 -13.43
N LEU A 154 7.14 11.89 -13.49
CA LEU A 154 6.04 11.93 -12.51
C LEU A 154 5.08 10.73 -12.65
N GLY A 155 4.86 10.25 -13.88
CA GLY A 155 4.04 9.07 -14.16
C GLY A 155 4.71 7.80 -13.66
N ARG A 156 6.02 7.65 -13.93
CA ARG A 156 6.88 6.59 -13.42
C ARG A 156 6.86 6.52 -11.91
N SER A 157 7.05 7.67 -11.27
CA SER A 157 7.17 7.72 -9.81
C SER A 157 5.84 7.45 -9.14
N ALA A 158 4.73 8.04 -9.59
CA ALA A 158 3.41 7.85 -8.98
C ALA A 158 2.82 6.48 -9.27
N PHE A 159 2.64 6.10 -10.53
CA PHE A 159 1.98 4.84 -10.87
C PHE A 159 2.86 3.64 -10.56
N GLY A 160 4.14 3.70 -10.95
CA GLY A 160 5.09 2.63 -10.70
C GLY A 160 5.19 2.32 -9.20
N SER A 161 5.32 3.35 -8.37
CA SER A 161 5.41 3.13 -6.94
C SER A 161 4.12 2.57 -6.34
N ILE A 162 2.95 3.04 -6.75
CA ILE A 162 1.66 2.54 -6.25
C ILE A 162 1.46 1.09 -6.66
N ALA A 163 1.59 0.80 -7.96
CA ALA A 163 1.29 -0.51 -8.54
C ALA A 163 2.27 -1.60 -8.08
N PHE A 164 3.57 -1.29 -7.96
CA PHE A 164 4.61 -2.32 -7.79
C PHE A 164 5.24 -2.37 -6.40
N SER A 165 4.97 -1.41 -5.52
CA SER A 165 5.54 -1.41 -4.17
C SER A 165 4.47 -1.12 -3.12
N HIS A 166 3.84 0.06 -3.19
CA HIS A 166 3.01 0.52 -2.09
C HIS A 166 1.71 -0.26 -1.94
N ALA A 167 0.96 -0.50 -3.01
CA ALA A 167 -0.28 -1.26 -2.93
C ALA A 167 -0.03 -2.72 -2.48
N PRO A 168 0.93 -3.47 -3.05
CA PRO A 168 1.28 -4.80 -2.56
C PRO A 168 1.65 -4.82 -1.07
N VAL A 169 2.53 -3.92 -0.64
CA VAL A 169 3.00 -3.86 0.76
C VAL A 169 1.87 -3.48 1.70
N ALA A 170 1.06 -2.47 1.37
CA ALA A 170 -0.05 -2.03 2.20
C ALA A 170 -1.14 -3.11 2.29
N CYS A 171 -1.48 -3.75 1.17
CA CYS A 171 -2.46 -4.81 1.13
C CYS A 171 -1.98 -6.07 1.90
N ALA A 172 -0.72 -6.47 1.72
CA ALA A 172 -0.15 -7.60 2.45
C ALA A 172 -0.07 -7.33 3.95
N ALA A 173 0.37 -6.13 4.35
CA ALA A 173 0.41 -5.73 5.76
C ALA A 173 -0.99 -5.72 6.40
N ALA A 174 -1.99 -5.17 5.69
CA ALA A 174 -3.36 -5.15 6.16
C ALA A 174 -3.94 -6.57 6.31
N ALA A 175 -3.73 -7.43 5.32
CA ALA A 175 -4.18 -8.82 5.36
C ALA A 175 -3.50 -9.61 6.50
N ALA A 176 -2.18 -9.47 6.65
CA ALA A 176 -1.42 -10.11 7.72
C ALA A 176 -1.88 -9.65 9.11
N LEU A 177 -2.04 -8.34 9.31
CA LEU A 177 -2.52 -7.78 10.57
C LEU A 177 -3.94 -8.27 10.90
N TRP A 178 -4.83 -8.29 9.91
CA TRP A 178 -6.19 -8.78 10.09
C TRP A 178 -6.22 -10.28 10.44
N LEU A 179 -5.45 -11.11 9.72
CA LEU A 179 -5.33 -12.56 9.99
C LEU A 179 -4.79 -12.81 11.39
N LEU A 180 -3.72 -12.10 11.80
CA LEU A 180 -3.16 -12.20 13.14
C LEU A 180 -4.19 -11.79 14.20
N ALA A 181 -4.92 -10.70 14.00
CA ALA A 181 -5.95 -10.24 14.91
C ALA A 181 -7.11 -11.25 15.03
N TRP A 182 -7.46 -11.94 13.95
CA TRP A 182 -8.46 -13.02 13.98
C TRP A 182 -7.95 -14.27 14.71
N CYS A 183 -6.73 -14.72 14.41
CA CYS A 183 -6.11 -15.89 15.02
C CYS A 183 -5.93 -15.72 16.54
N THR A 184 -5.54 -14.53 16.98
CA THR A 184 -5.35 -14.18 18.40
C THR A 184 -6.64 -13.84 19.15
N GLY A 185 -7.79 -13.86 18.48
CA GLY A 185 -9.09 -13.54 19.09
C GLY A 185 -9.31 -12.06 19.40
N HIS A 186 -8.45 -11.18 18.87
CA HIS A 186 -8.63 -9.73 18.95
C HIS A 186 -9.82 -9.23 18.12
N ILE A 187 -10.23 -9.98 17.09
CA ILE A 187 -11.50 -9.80 16.38
C ILE A 187 -12.51 -10.81 16.95
N PRO A 188 -13.70 -10.37 17.42
CA PRO A 188 -14.70 -11.27 18.00
C PRO A 188 -15.16 -12.35 17.02
N ARG A 189 -15.11 -13.62 17.44
CA ARG A 189 -15.55 -14.77 16.62
C ARG A 189 -17.07 -14.97 16.61
N HIS A 190 -17.78 -14.39 17.57
CA HIS A 190 -19.23 -14.45 17.70
C HIS A 190 -19.82 -13.04 17.64
N ILE A 191 -19.94 -12.50 16.43
CA ILE A 191 -20.83 -11.37 16.21
C ILE A 191 -22.24 -11.98 16.15
N ARG A 192 -22.94 -12.02 17.29
CA ARG A 192 -24.38 -12.27 17.26
C ARG A 192 -24.98 -11.19 16.37
N SER A 193 -25.56 -11.58 15.24
CA SER A 193 -26.44 -10.69 14.50
C SER A 193 -27.51 -10.27 15.49
N HIS A 194 -27.52 -9.00 15.89
CA HIS A 194 -28.74 -8.41 16.42
C HIS A 194 -29.74 -8.47 15.27
N ARG A 195 -30.51 -9.56 15.21
CA ARG A 195 -31.78 -9.56 14.50
C ARG A 195 -32.59 -8.46 15.19
N HIS A 196 -33.01 -7.48 14.40
CA HIS A 196 -34.05 -6.57 14.81
C HIS A 196 -35.29 -7.41 15.11
N ASP A 197 -35.63 -7.51 16.39
CA ASP A 197 -36.97 -7.84 16.84
C ASP A 197 -37.87 -6.60 16.70
#